data_AF-A0A957L611-F1
#
_entry.id   AF-A0A957L611-F1
#
_cell.length_a   1.000
_cell.length_b   1.000
_cell.length_c   1.000
_cell.angle_alpha   90.00
_cell.angle_beta   90.00
_cell.angle_gamma   90.00
#
_symmetry.space_group_name_H-M   'P 1'
#
loop_
_entity.id
_entity.type
_entity.pdbx_description
1 polymer ?
#
loop_
_entity_poly.entity_id
_entity_poly.type
_entity_poly.pdbx_seq_one_letter_code
_entity_poly.pdbx_strand_id
1 'polypeptide(L)'
;MHKRILLILTLLVMASASGPWRVPVAQAAPLTLAERLACRQAVEQVYWERRIWPAENESARPSLAELLPSDRLQQQTEDTLRQSVALAELWGEVITPARLQAEINRMAANSQQPEALAALWQTLDNDPVLIAECLARPQLVSRLLGKLYALDEQVHGAVRAQATAELANLTGPEQLLTLSGVYQETTWEIAAANRPVRPGAVALEPAQLAERRRELAAQFAAEAAHLPVRQVSGLQEDSGRFYALAILEDNPTRLRVGVVSWDKEPLESWWANVRHQFAADVATSVASETFTYTLPTLAPANGPESWTPTQALPDPRYEHASAWTGSEMIVWGGMSVVGRYFRDGGRYDPATDTWTLMSFSGAPAAGINPAVVWTGTELLVWGTDTIGGRYNPVTDSWTPMTATNAPGPR
;
A
#
# COMPACT_ATOMS: atom_id res chain seq x y z
N MET A 1 64.38 -0.08 -43.87
CA MET A 1 65.84 -0.13 -44.12
C MET A 1 66.41 1.25 -43.79
N HIS A 2 67.22 1.36 -42.72
CA HIS A 2 68.06 2.50 -42.23
C HIS A 2 67.34 3.73 -41.62
N LYS A 3 67.22 3.92 -40.28
CA LYS A 3 68.17 4.21 -39.16
C LYS A 3 68.64 5.68 -39.04
N ARG A 4 68.32 6.32 -37.90
CA ARG A 4 69.16 7.13 -36.96
C ARG A 4 68.22 7.77 -35.90
N ILE A 5 68.14 7.27 -34.66
CA ILE A 5 69.04 7.47 -33.49
C ILE A 5 69.20 8.95 -33.09
N LEU A 6 68.55 9.35 -31.98
CA LEU A 6 69.27 9.98 -30.86
C LEU A 6 68.54 9.72 -29.54
N LEU A 7 69.19 8.91 -28.70
CA LEU A 7 68.98 8.80 -27.26
C LEU A 7 69.51 10.08 -26.58
N ILE A 8 68.79 10.61 -25.59
CA ILE A 8 69.43 11.12 -24.37
C ILE A 8 68.77 10.43 -23.18
N LEU A 9 69.51 9.46 -22.66
CA LEU A 9 69.33 8.84 -21.36
C LEU A 9 69.89 9.81 -20.31
N THR A 10 69.11 10.17 -19.29
CA THR A 10 69.69 10.50 -17.98
C THR A 10 68.89 9.76 -16.92
N LEU A 11 69.62 8.93 -16.17
CA LEU A 11 69.12 7.98 -15.19
C LEU A 11 68.91 8.68 -13.83
N LEU A 12 67.83 8.28 -13.16
CA LEU A 12 67.71 7.99 -11.73
C LEU A 12 67.87 9.12 -10.69
N VAL A 13 66.74 9.47 -10.04
CA VAL A 13 66.65 9.36 -8.57
C VAL A 13 65.30 8.71 -8.23
N MET A 14 65.36 7.52 -7.63
CA MET A 14 64.21 6.93 -6.96
C MET A 14 63.88 7.76 -5.71
N ALA A 15 62.66 8.26 -5.62
CA ALA A 15 62.04 8.62 -4.35
C ALA A 15 60.75 7.81 -4.23
N SER A 16 60.88 6.67 -3.57
CA SER A 16 59.76 5.90 -3.03
C SER A 16 59.04 6.73 -1.97
N ALA A 17 57.87 7.26 -2.34
CA ALA A 17 56.87 7.68 -1.37
C ALA A 17 55.56 6.99 -1.75
N SER A 18 55.42 5.75 -1.31
CA SER A 18 54.16 5.04 -1.19
C SER A 18 53.28 5.75 -0.15
N GLY A 19 52.63 6.83 -0.56
CA GLY A 19 51.46 7.36 0.11
C GLY A 19 50.21 6.66 -0.45
N PRO A 20 49.21 6.31 0.38
CA PRO A 20 47.99 5.74 -0.15
C PRO A 20 47.37 6.77 -1.10
N TRP A 21 47.11 6.35 -2.34
CA TRP A 21 46.28 7.09 -3.27
C TRP A 21 44.92 7.26 -2.58
N ARG A 22 44.71 8.42 -1.96
CA ARG A 22 43.36 8.84 -1.59
C ARG A 22 42.66 9.09 -2.91
N VAL A 23 41.85 8.13 -3.34
CA VAL A 23 40.79 8.38 -4.30
C VAL A 23 40.02 9.57 -3.75
N PRO A 24 39.83 10.67 -4.51
CA PRO A 24 38.97 11.74 -4.05
C PRO A 24 37.58 11.12 -3.91
N VAL A 25 37.10 10.94 -2.68
CA VAL A 25 35.70 10.66 -2.44
C VAL A 25 35.00 11.98 -2.72
N ALA A 26 34.69 12.22 -4.01
CA ALA A 26 33.73 13.24 -4.36
C ALA A 26 32.42 12.82 -3.69
N GLN A 27 31.98 13.61 -2.72
CA GLN A 27 30.67 13.50 -2.12
C GLN A 27 29.65 13.43 -3.26
N ALA A 28 28.88 12.33 -3.35
CA ALA A 28 27.82 12.25 -4.35
C ALA A 28 26.89 13.44 -4.10
N ALA A 29 26.83 14.37 -5.06
CA ALA A 29 25.90 15.49 -4.98
C ALA A 29 24.47 14.92 -4.89
N PRO A 30 23.57 15.57 -4.14
CA PRO A 30 22.17 15.16 -4.13
C PRO A 30 21.63 15.13 -5.57
N LEU A 31 20.92 14.05 -5.93
CA LEU A 31 20.32 13.92 -7.26
C LEU A 31 19.40 15.10 -7.55
N THR A 32 19.54 15.68 -8.74
CA THR A 32 18.64 16.69 -9.27
C THR A 32 17.25 16.11 -9.53
N LEU A 33 16.23 16.98 -9.65
CA LEU A 33 14.88 16.53 -10.01
C LEU A 33 14.86 15.83 -11.38
N ALA A 34 15.68 16.28 -12.34
CA ALA A 34 15.78 15.66 -13.65
C ALA A 34 16.34 14.23 -13.59
N GLU A 35 17.39 14.00 -12.79
CA GLU A 35 17.95 12.66 -12.56
C GLU A 35 16.92 11.75 -11.86
N ARG A 36 16.19 12.27 -10.87
CA ARG A 36 15.11 11.53 -10.19
C ARG A 36 13.98 11.15 -11.14
N LEU A 37 13.62 12.06 -12.05
CA LEU A 37 12.58 11.80 -13.04
C LEU A 37 13.02 10.68 -14.00
N ALA A 38 14.27 10.74 -14.48
CA ALA A 38 14.83 9.75 -15.38
C ALA A 38 14.90 8.36 -14.74
N CYS A 39 15.44 8.23 -13.52
CA CYS A 39 15.50 6.94 -12.85
C CYS A 39 14.09 6.42 -12.49
N ARG A 40 13.15 7.29 -12.09
CA ARG A 40 11.76 6.88 -11.85
C ARG A 40 11.10 6.35 -13.11
N GLN A 41 11.26 7.04 -14.24
CA GLN A 41 10.75 6.57 -15.53
C GLN A 41 11.31 5.18 -15.87
N ALA A 42 12.59 4.95 -15.62
CA ALA A 42 13.24 3.68 -15.90
C ALA A 42 12.70 2.55 -14.99
N VAL A 43 12.48 2.81 -13.70
CA VAL A 43 11.84 1.88 -12.77
C VAL A 43 10.42 1.51 -13.24
N GLU A 44 9.60 2.52 -13.57
CA GLU A 44 8.23 2.30 -14.06
C GLU A 44 8.21 1.52 -15.39
N GLN A 45 9.20 1.73 -16.25
CA GLN A 45 9.33 0.99 -17.50
C GLN A 45 9.59 -0.50 -17.27
N VAL A 46 10.43 -0.87 -16.29
CA VAL A 46 10.67 -2.27 -15.93
C VAL A 46 9.39 -2.93 -15.40
N TYR A 47 8.65 -2.25 -14.52
CA TYR A 47 7.36 -2.76 -14.06
C TYR A 47 6.37 -2.88 -15.20
N TRP A 48 6.29 -1.88 -16.09
CA TRP A 48 5.45 -1.93 -17.26
C TRP A 48 5.77 -3.17 -18.09
N GLU A 49 7.01 -3.36 -18.54
CA GLU A 49 7.40 -4.51 -19.37
C GLU A 49 6.97 -5.87 -18.80
N ARG A 50 7.01 -6.01 -17.46
CA ARG A 50 6.61 -7.22 -16.73
C ARG A 50 5.11 -7.42 -16.57
N ARG A 51 4.31 -6.37 -16.70
CA ARG A 51 2.84 -6.50 -16.63
C ARG A 51 2.30 -7.34 -17.76
N ILE A 52 1.34 -8.20 -17.41
CA ILE A 52 0.62 -9.06 -18.32
C ILE A 52 -0.22 -8.18 -19.24
N TRP A 53 -0.06 -8.38 -20.54
CA TRP A 53 -1.01 -7.94 -21.55
C TRP A 53 -1.91 -9.14 -21.89
N PRO A 54 -3.20 -9.13 -21.50
CA PRO A 54 -4.12 -10.24 -21.76
C PRO A 54 -4.19 -10.58 -23.25
N ALA A 55 -4.29 -11.88 -23.58
CA ALA A 55 -4.35 -12.35 -24.95
C ALA A 55 -5.66 -11.95 -25.65
N GLU A 56 -6.69 -11.64 -24.86
CA GLU A 56 -7.99 -11.15 -25.28
C GLU A 56 -7.94 -9.72 -25.82
N ASN A 57 -6.86 -8.97 -25.54
CA ASN A 57 -6.69 -7.63 -26.08
C ASN A 57 -6.28 -7.68 -27.55
N GLU A 58 -7.19 -7.30 -28.44
CA GLU A 58 -6.94 -7.21 -29.89
C GLU A 58 -6.06 -6.00 -30.27
N SER A 59 -6.03 -4.97 -29.41
CA SER A 59 -5.20 -3.79 -29.61
C SER A 59 -3.74 -4.04 -29.25
N ALA A 60 -2.86 -3.26 -29.86
CA ALA A 60 -1.47 -3.24 -29.46
C ALA A 60 -1.33 -2.75 -28.02
N ARG A 61 -0.38 -3.33 -27.30
CA ARG A 61 0.01 -2.89 -25.96
C ARG A 61 0.39 -1.40 -25.99
N PRO A 62 -0.23 -0.54 -25.15
CA PRO A 62 0.11 0.88 -25.11
C PRO A 62 1.53 1.10 -24.60
N SER A 63 2.09 2.27 -24.90
CA SER A 63 3.32 2.74 -24.31
C SER A 63 3.11 3.16 -22.85
N LEU A 64 4.17 3.15 -22.04
CA LEU A 64 4.11 3.66 -20.67
C LEU A 64 3.68 5.14 -20.64
N ALA A 65 4.13 5.95 -21.60
CA ALA A 65 3.82 7.38 -21.66
C ALA A 65 2.32 7.67 -21.85
N GLU A 66 1.57 6.75 -22.47
CA GLU A 66 0.11 6.86 -22.58
C GLU A 66 -0.61 6.59 -21.25
N LEU A 67 -0.03 5.74 -20.39
CA LEU A 67 -0.59 5.39 -19.08
C LEU A 67 -0.10 6.29 -17.95
N LEU A 68 1.12 6.79 -18.08
CA LEU A 68 1.78 7.69 -17.15
C LEU A 68 2.39 8.87 -17.93
N PRO A 69 1.57 9.90 -18.19
CA PRO A 69 2.04 11.14 -18.78
C PRO A 69 3.15 11.80 -17.95
N SER A 70 4.05 12.53 -18.61
CA SER A 70 5.26 13.11 -17.98
C SER A 70 4.96 14.09 -16.84
N ASP A 71 3.87 14.84 -16.92
CA ASP A 71 3.40 15.73 -15.85
C ASP A 71 2.98 14.95 -14.59
N ARG A 72 2.31 13.79 -14.77
CA ARG A 72 1.95 12.90 -13.67
C ARG A 72 3.18 12.25 -13.05
N LEU A 73 4.12 11.77 -13.87
CA LEU A 73 5.39 11.22 -13.38
C LEU A 73 6.20 12.26 -12.60
N GLN A 74 6.27 13.50 -13.11
CA GLN A 74 6.94 14.61 -12.42
C GLN A 74 6.25 14.90 -11.09
N GLN A 75 4.91 15.03 -11.08
CA GLN A 75 4.16 15.29 -9.87
C GLN A 75 4.39 14.21 -8.80
N GLN A 76 4.34 12.92 -9.18
CA GLN A 76 4.58 11.84 -8.22
C GLN A 76 6.03 11.86 -7.68
N THR A 77 7.01 12.25 -8.51
CA THR A 77 8.41 12.40 -8.09
C THR A 77 8.57 13.54 -7.08
N GLU A 78 7.95 14.69 -7.33
CA GLU A 78 7.93 15.81 -6.40
C GLU A 78 7.16 15.47 -5.12
N ASP A 79 6.03 14.76 -5.23
CA ASP A 79 5.22 14.33 -4.09
C ASP A 79 6.06 13.45 -3.15
N THR A 80 6.89 12.52 -3.65
CA THR A 80 7.80 11.72 -2.80
C THR A 80 8.80 12.59 -2.01
N LEU A 81 9.31 13.67 -2.60
CA LEU A 81 10.22 14.60 -1.92
C LEU A 81 9.47 15.42 -0.87
N ARG A 82 8.32 15.99 -1.24
CA ARG A 82 7.45 16.73 -0.32
C ARG A 82 6.99 15.87 0.85
N GLN A 83 6.63 14.61 0.62
CA GLN A 83 6.26 13.66 1.65
C GLN A 83 7.43 13.32 2.57
N SER A 84 8.66 13.25 2.04
CA SER A 84 9.87 13.10 2.88
C SER A 84 10.04 14.28 3.84
N VAL A 85 9.77 15.50 3.38
CA VAL A 85 9.80 16.72 4.22
C VAL A 85 8.64 16.72 5.22
N ALA A 86 7.43 16.39 4.79
CA ALA A 86 6.26 16.30 5.67
C ALA A 86 6.46 15.27 6.79
N LEU A 87 7.06 14.12 6.49
CA LEU A 87 7.45 13.12 7.49
C LEU A 87 8.34 13.72 8.59
N ALA A 88 9.34 14.52 8.21
CA ALA A 88 10.22 15.19 9.16
C ALA A 88 9.50 16.31 9.94
N GLU A 89 8.73 17.17 9.28
CA GLU A 89 8.12 18.35 9.88
C GLU A 89 6.91 18.04 10.77
N LEU A 90 6.05 17.10 10.35
CA LEU A 90 4.82 16.76 11.07
C LEU A 90 5.06 15.66 12.11
N TRP A 91 5.87 14.66 11.78
CA TRP A 91 6.03 13.45 12.59
C TRP A 91 7.45 13.24 13.15
N GLY A 92 8.40 14.12 12.84
CA GLY A 92 9.80 13.96 13.28
C GLY A 92 10.52 12.78 12.59
N GLU A 93 9.95 12.25 11.51
CA GLU A 93 10.40 11.03 10.84
C GLU A 93 11.29 11.35 9.64
N VAL A 94 12.57 11.57 9.90
CA VAL A 94 13.54 11.94 8.85
C VAL A 94 13.95 10.72 8.02
N ILE A 95 13.90 10.84 6.70
CA ILE A 95 14.42 9.82 5.76
C ILE A 95 15.94 9.97 5.62
N THR A 96 16.68 9.35 6.54
CA THR A 96 18.15 9.39 6.51
C THR A 96 18.75 8.39 5.51
N PRO A 97 19.98 8.61 5.04
CA PRO A 97 20.68 7.64 4.20
C PRO A 97 20.78 6.24 4.83
N ALA A 98 21.00 6.15 6.14
CA ALA A 98 21.03 4.89 6.85
C ALA A 98 19.70 4.12 6.79
N ARG A 99 18.55 4.82 6.82
CA ARG A 99 17.23 4.19 6.66
C ARG A 99 17.02 3.70 5.24
N LEU A 100 17.49 4.44 4.24
CA LEU A 100 17.45 3.99 2.84
C LEU A 100 18.32 2.76 2.62
N GLN A 101 19.53 2.71 3.22
CA GLN A 101 20.36 1.51 3.20
C GLN A 101 19.66 0.32 3.88
N ALA A 102 19.01 0.53 5.02
CA ALA A 102 18.26 -0.51 5.70
C ALA A 102 17.10 -1.02 4.84
N GLU A 103 16.43 -0.14 4.10
CA GLU A 103 15.37 -0.51 3.16
C GLU A 103 15.92 -1.31 1.97
N ILE A 104 17.08 -0.92 1.40
CA ILE A 104 17.77 -1.73 0.37
C ILE A 104 18.10 -3.12 0.89
N ASN A 105 18.65 -3.21 2.10
CA ASN A 105 18.98 -4.49 2.74
C ASN A 105 17.73 -5.35 2.95
N ARG A 106 16.61 -4.74 3.36
CA ARG A 106 15.33 -5.42 3.52
C ARG A 106 14.83 -5.98 2.18
N MET A 107 14.83 -5.17 1.13
CA MET A 107 14.43 -5.61 -0.22
C MET A 107 15.28 -6.80 -0.67
N ALA A 108 16.60 -6.72 -0.50
CA ALA A 108 17.52 -7.78 -0.90
C ALA A 108 17.34 -9.09 -0.12
N ALA A 109 17.00 -9.00 1.16
CA ALA A 109 16.81 -10.16 2.03
C ALA A 109 15.44 -10.83 1.85
N ASN A 110 14.40 -10.05 1.53
CA ASN A 110 13.01 -10.51 1.63
C ASN A 110 12.27 -10.56 0.28
N SER A 111 12.92 -10.16 -0.83
CA SER A 111 12.30 -10.22 -2.16
C SER A 111 11.73 -11.61 -2.45
N GLN A 112 10.46 -11.66 -2.85
CA GLN A 112 9.82 -12.88 -3.35
C GLN A 112 10.02 -13.06 -4.85
N GLN A 113 10.63 -12.08 -5.53
CA GLN A 113 11.04 -12.13 -6.94
C GLN A 113 12.43 -11.46 -7.11
N PRO A 114 13.51 -12.10 -6.64
CA PRO A 114 14.85 -11.52 -6.70
C PRO A 114 15.32 -11.24 -8.13
N GLU A 115 14.86 -11.98 -9.14
CA GLU A 115 15.15 -11.71 -10.55
C GLU A 115 14.49 -10.42 -11.04
N ALA A 116 13.32 -10.08 -10.51
CA ALA A 116 12.67 -8.80 -10.78
C ALA A 116 13.40 -7.64 -10.10
N LEU A 117 13.79 -7.83 -8.84
CA LEU A 117 14.60 -6.85 -8.10
C LEU A 117 15.96 -6.62 -8.77
N ALA A 118 16.62 -7.68 -9.23
CA ALA A 118 17.88 -7.59 -9.96
C ALA A 118 17.75 -6.77 -11.25
N ALA A 119 16.65 -6.94 -12.00
CA ALA A 119 16.41 -6.16 -13.21
C ALA A 119 16.17 -4.67 -12.92
N LEU A 120 15.45 -4.36 -11.83
CA LEU A 120 15.28 -2.98 -11.34
C LEU A 120 16.65 -2.36 -11.00
N TRP A 121 17.50 -3.09 -10.28
CA TRP A 121 18.85 -2.63 -9.94
C TRP A 121 19.73 -2.45 -11.18
N GLN A 122 19.70 -3.38 -12.13
CA GLN A 122 20.46 -3.27 -13.38
C GLN A 122 20.03 -2.08 -14.23
N THR A 123 18.74 -1.75 -14.28
CA THR A 123 18.22 -0.55 -14.94
C THR A 123 18.77 0.74 -14.33
N LEU A 124 19.14 0.70 -13.06
CA LEU A 124 19.77 1.79 -12.34
C LEU A 124 21.31 1.65 -12.32
N ASP A 125 21.88 0.94 -13.29
CA ASP A 125 23.32 0.66 -13.44
C ASP A 125 23.97 -0.04 -12.21
N ASN A 126 23.16 -0.66 -11.36
CA ASN A 126 23.54 -1.12 -10.03
C ASN A 126 24.17 -0.02 -9.16
N ASP A 127 23.84 1.25 -9.42
CA ASP A 127 24.27 2.40 -8.64
C ASP A 127 23.49 2.43 -7.30
N PRO A 128 24.17 2.23 -6.16
CA PRO A 128 23.51 2.20 -4.86
C PRO A 128 22.79 3.52 -4.50
N VAL A 129 23.25 4.67 -5.03
CA VAL A 129 22.62 5.97 -4.82
C VAL A 129 21.30 6.04 -5.58
N LEU A 130 21.28 5.64 -6.85
CA LEU A 130 20.05 5.60 -7.64
C LEU A 130 19.04 4.61 -7.05
N ILE A 131 19.50 3.44 -6.60
CA ILE A 131 18.64 2.44 -5.93
C ILE A 131 18.06 3.01 -4.63
N ALA A 132 18.87 3.67 -3.80
CA ALA A 132 18.40 4.30 -2.57
C ALA A 132 17.33 5.36 -2.84
N GLU A 133 17.58 6.23 -3.81
CA GLU A 133 16.79 7.43 -4.02
C GLU A 133 15.55 7.22 -4.90
N CYS A 134 15.62 6.29 -5.86
CA CYS A 134 14.58 6.09 -6.87
C CYS A 134 13.76 4.82 -6.64
N LEU A 135 14.30 3.83 -5.93
CA LEU A 135 13.59 2.59 -5.61
C LEU A 135 13.23 2.51 -4.12
N ALA A 136 14.20 2.69 -3.22
CA ALA A 136 13.96 2.52 -1.79
C ALA A 136 13.18 3.68 -1.15
N ARG A 137 13.52 4.94 -1.48
CA ARG A 137 12.86 6.12 -0.89
C ARG A 137 11.34 6.15 -1.13
N PRO A 138 10.81 6.00 -2.36
CA PRO A 138 9.36 6.05 -2.58
C PRO A 138 8.61 4.99 -1.76
N GLN A 139 9.15 3.78 -1.67
CA GLN A 139 8.55 2.66 -0.91
C GLN A 139 8.56 2.94 0.60
N LEU A 140 9.70 3.40 1.14
CA LEU A 140 9.82 3.75 2.55
C LEU A 140 8.91 4.93 2.93
N VAL A 141 8.89 5.99 2.11
CA VAL A 141 8.08 7.19 2.34
C VAL A 141 6.59 6.83 2.33
N SER A 142 6.13 6.10 1.32
CA SER A 142 4.73 5.66 1.21
C SER A 142 4.30 4.86 2.45
N ARG A 143 5.11 3.88 2.85
CA ARG A 143 4.84 3.02 4.02
C ARG A 143 4.79 3.79 5.33
N LEU A 144 5.74 4.71 5.55
CA LEU A 144 5.77 5.53 6.77
C LEU A 144 4.62 6.52 6.81
N LEU A 145 4.36 7.20 5.69
CA LEU A 145 3.30 8.19 5.59
C LEU A 145 1.94 7.57 5.86
N GLY A 146 1.60 6.46 5.19
CA GLY A 146 0.33 5.76 5.42
C GLY A 146 0.16 5.32 6.87
N LYS A 147 1.22 4.79 7.50
CA LYS A 147 1.18 4.36 8.90
C LYS A 147 0.97 5.52 9.87
N LEU A 148 1.71 6.61 9.70
CA LEU A 148 1.70 7.74 10.64
C LEU A 148 0.43 8.57 10.47
N TYR A 149 0.05 8.86 9.24
CA TYR A 149 -1.17 9.59 8.92
C TYR A 149 -2.41 8.90 9.48
N ALA A 150 -2.53 7.58 9.29
CA ALA A 150 -3.68 6.82 9.76
C ALA A 150 -3.91 6.91 11.28
N LEU A 151 -2.87 7.21 12.07
CA LEU A 151 -2.92 7.31 13.52
C LEU A 151 -2.77 8.76 14.02
N ASP A 152 -2.83 9.74 13.13
CA ASP A 152 -2.57 11.14 13.47
C ASP A 152 -3.76 11.78 14.20
N GLU A 153 -3.56 12.17 15.46
CA GLU A 153 -4.58 12.84 16.29
C GLU A 153 -4.87 14.28 15.85
N GLN A 154 -3.93 14.97 15.22
CA GLN A 154 -4.17 16.33 14.72
C GLN A 154 -5.13 16.30 13.53
N VAL A 155 -5.03 15.27 12.69
CA VAL A 155 -5.93 15.08 11.54
C VAL A 155 -7.25 14.42 11.97
N HIS A 156 -7.19 13.35 12.76
CA HIS A 156 -8.35 12.48 13.01
C HIS A 156 -8.94 12.62 14.42
N GLY A 157 -8.32 13.38 15.32
CA GLY A 157 -8.74 13.51 16.72
C GLY A 157 -10.13 14.14 16.88
N ALA A 158 -10.53 15.04 15.98
CA ALA A 158 -11.89 15.59 15.98
C ALA A 158 -12.95 14.49 15.74
N VAL A 159 -12.72 13.61 14.76
CA VAL A 159 -13.60 12.47 14.45
C VAL A 159 -13.59 11.47 15.60
N ARG A 160 -12.42 11.17 16.18
CA ARG A 160 -12.30 10.29 17.37
C ARG A 160 -13.09 10.86 18.55
N ALA A 161 -12.94 12.15 18.85
CA ALA A 161 -13.61 12.80 19.97
C ALA A 161 -15.13 12.80 19.79
N GLN A 162 -15.61 13.09 18.57
CA GLN A 162 -17.02 12.99 18.23
C GLN A 162 -17.56 11.58 18.44
N ALA A 163 -16.91 10.57 17.86
CA ALA A 163 -17.33 9.17 17.99
C ALA A 163 -17.33 8.71 19.45
N THR A 164 -16.31 9.09 20.23
CA THR A 164 -16.23 8.78 21.66
C THR A 164 -17.37 9.41 22.45
N ALA A 165 -17.69 10.69 22.19
CA ALA A 165 -18.78 11.39 22.87
C ALA A 165 -20.16 10.82 22.53
N GLU A 166 -20.37 10.42 21.26
CA GLU A 166 -21.59 9.76 20.80
C GLU A 166 -21.79 8.39 21.48
N LEU A 167 -20.72 7.62 21.66
CA LEU A 167 -20.79 6.30 22.31
C LEU A 167 -20.99 6.37 23.83
N ALA A 168 -20.50 7.42 24.51
CA ALA A 168 -20.48 7.51 25.97
C ALA A 168 -21.89 7.52 26.62
N ASN A 169 -22.92 7.93 25.89
CA ASN A 169 -24.28 8.10 26.40
C ASN A 169 -25.26 7.02 25.94
N LEU A 170 -24.76 5.95 25.30
CA LEU A 170 -25.61 4.88 24.82
C LEU A 170 -26.14 4.03 25.98
N THR A 171 -27.44 3.83 26.01
CA THR A 171 -28.13 2.91 26.93
C THR A 171 -28.41 1.55 26.29
N GLY A 172 -28.26 1.43 24.97
CA GLY A 172 -28.47 0.19 24.24
C GLY A 172 -28.09 0.29 22.75
N PRO A 173 -28.01 -0.86 22.06
CA PRO A 173 -27.52 -0.94 20.69
C PRO A 173 -28.48 -0.35 19.66
N GLU A 174 -29.78 -0.25 19.97
CA GLU A 174 -30.77 0.39 19.08
C GLU A 174 -30.46 1.87 18.78
N GLN A 175 -29.71 2.54 19.66
CA GLN A 175 -29.31 3.94 19.49
C GLN A 175 -28.15 4.12 18.50
N LEU A 176 -27.46 3.04 18.09
CA LEU A 176 -26.39 3.12 17.07
C LEU A 176 -26.90 3.69 15.74
N LEU A 177 -28.18 3.44 15.41
CA LEU A 177 -28.85 3.97 14.22
C LEU A 177 -29.05 5.50 14.23
N THR A 178 -28.97 6.13 15.41
CA THR A 178 -29.19 7.57 15.57
C THR A 178 -27.90 8.38 15.59
N LEU A 179 -26.75 7.69 15.52
CA LEU A 179 -25.44 8.30 15.52
C LEU A 179 -25.11 8.92 14.17
N SER A 180 -24.08 9.77 14.14
CA SER A 180 -23.65 10.43 12.91
C SER A 180 -22.91 9.49 11.95
N GLY A 181 -22.37 8.39 12.47
CA GLY A 181 -21.65 7.39 11.70
C GLY A 181 -22.56 6.55 10.79
N VAL A 182 -21.96 5.91 9.81
CA VAL A 182 -22.65 4.97 8.92
C VAL A 182 -22.91 3.68 9.68
N TYR A 183 -24.19 3.35 9.85
CA TYR A 183 -24.63 2.10 10.48
C TYR A 183 -24.89 1.00 9.45
N GLN A 184 -24.43 -0.21 9.75
CA GLN A 184 -24.69 -1.42 8.96
C GLN A 184 -24.94 -2.61 9.90
N GLU A 185 -25.83 -3.51 9.50
CA GLU A 185 -26.00 -4.80 10.16
C GLU A 185 -25.51 -5.93 9.26
N THR A 186 -24.86 -6.90 9.88
CA THR A 186 -24.46 -8.14 9.21
C THR A 186 -25.02 -9.31 9.97
N THR A 187 -25.67 -10.22 9.25
CA THR A 187 -26.17 -11.48 9.78
C THR A 187 -25.38 -12.62 9.16
N TRP A 188 -24.70 -13.43 9.98
CA TRP A 188 -24.13 -14.70 9.54
C TRP A 188 -25.00 -15.86 10.01
N GLU A 189 -25.24 -16.82 9.13
CA GLU A 189 -26.09 -17.97 9.42
C GLU A 189 -25.47 -19.25 8.84
N ILE A 190 -25.54 -20.34 9.60
CA ILE A 190 -25.13 -21.67 9.10
C ILE A 190 -26.14 -22.12 8.06
N ALA A 191 -25.68 -22.32 6.82
CA ALA A 191 -26.50 -22.92 5.79
C ALA A 191 -26.68 -24.42 6.07
N ALA A 192 -27.92 -24.91 6.00
CA ALA A 192 -28.22 -26.34 6.09
C ALA A 192 -28.99 -26.78 4.85
N ALA A 193 -28.82 -28.03 4.41
CA ALA A 193 -29.44 -28.55 3.20
C ALA A 193 -30.98 -28.34 3.12
N ASN A 194 -31.66 -28.29 4.28
CA ASN A 194 -33.11 -28.08 4.38
C ASN A 194 -33.52 -26.70 4.93
N ARG A 195 -32.58 -25.77 5.10
CA ARG A 195 -32.82 -24.41 5.59
C ARG A 195 -31.86 -23.45 4.87
N PRO A 196 -32.26 -22.87 3.72
CA PRO A 196 -31.49 -21.81 3.10
C PRO A 196 -31.40 -20.62 4.06
N VAL A 197 -30.28 -19.89 4.00
CA VAL A 197 -30.09 -18.68 4.78
C VAL A 197 -31.08 -17.60 4.36
N ARG A 198 -31.38 -16.69 5.29
CA ARG A 198 -32.31 -15.59 5.00
C ARG A 198 -31.76 -14.66 3.91
N PRO A 199 -32.64 -13.98 3.15
CA PRO A 199 -32.22 -12.88 2.29
C PRO A 199 -31.41 -11.85 3.09
N GLY A 200 -30.22 -11.50 2.59
CA GLY A 200 -29.28 -10.57 3.25
C GLY A 200 -28.39 -11.18 4.33
N ALA A 201 -28.56 -12.48 4.67
CA ALA A 201 -27.63 -13.17 5.55
C ALA A 201 -26.47 -13.79 4.76
N VAL A 202 -25.26 -13.74 5.34
CA VAL A 202 -24.05 -14.38 4.81
C VAL A 202 -24.03 -15.83 5.28
N ALA A 203 -24.03 -16.77 4.34
CA ALA A 203 -23.93 -18.19 4.62
C ALA A 203 -22.50 -18.55 5.06
N LEU A 204 -22.37 -19.19 6.22
CA LEU A 204 -21.09 -19.68 6.74
C LEU A 204 -21.13 -21.16 7.07
N GLU A 205 -19.99 -21.83 6.94
CA GLU A 205 -19.76 -23.15 7.53
C GLU A 205 -19.66 -23.05 9.06
N PRO A 206 -20.00 -24.11 9.81
CA PRO A 206 -19.95 -24.09 11.28
C PRO A 206 -18.60 -23.64 11.86
N ALA A 207 -17.50 -24.04 11.23
CA ALA A 207 -16.15 -23.66 11.65
C ALA A 207 -15.87 -22.15 11.42
N GLN A 208 -16.38 -21.58 10.33
CA GLN A 208 -16.25 -20.15 10.04
C GLN A 208 -17.06 -19.32 11.04
N LEU A 209 -18.29 -19.74 11.38
CA LEU A 209 -19.09 -19.05 12.40
C LEU A 209 -18.43 -19.14 13.79
N ALA A 210 -17.80 -20.26 14.12
CA ALA A 210 -17.03 -20.40 15.36
C ALA A 210 -15.81 -19.46 15.40
N GLU A 211 -15.10 -19.29 14.28
CA GLU A 211 -13.99 -18.33 14.17
C GLU A 211 -14.48 -16.90 14.34
N ARG A 212 -15.59 -16.51 13.69
CA ARG A 212 -16.21 -15.19 13.90
C ARG A 212 -16.53 -14.90 15.36
N ARG A 213 -17.04 -15.89 16.11
CA ARG A 213 -17.28 -15.72 17.55
C ARG A 213 -15.99 -15.51 18.33
N ARG A 214 -14.91 -16.22 18.01
CA ARG A 214 -13.60 -16.04 18.67
C ARG A 214 -13.05 -14.63 18.44
N GLU A 215 -13.06 -14.18 17.19
CA GLU A 215 -12.57 -12.86 16.82
C GLU A 215 -13.41 -11.73 17.45
N LEU A 216 -14.74 -11.87 17.50
CA LEU A 216 -15.62 -10.90 18.17
C LEU A 216 -15.43 -10.90 19.68
N ALA A 217 -15.31 -12.07 20.30
CA ALA A 217 -15.09 -12.17 21.74
C ALA A 217 -13.80 -11.44 22.17
N ALA A 218 -12.74 -11.52 21.36
CA ALA A 218 -11.51 -10.78 21.58
C ALA A 218 -11.71 -9.26 21.61
N GLN A 219 -12.63 -8.72 20.78
CA GLN A 219 -12.94 -7.28 20.75
C GLN A 219 -13.72 -6.79 21.98
N PHE A 220 -14.42 -7.69 22.67
CA PHE A 220 -15.13 -7.39 23.93
C PHE A 220 -14.36 -7.82 25.17
N ALA A 221 -13.15 -8.38 25.02
CA ALA A 221 -12.44 -9.09 26.10
C ALA A 221 -13.33 -10.16 26.79
N ALA A 222 -14.17 -10.83 26.01
CA ALA A 222 -15.10 -11.86 26.45
C ALA A 222 -14.62 -13.27 26.04
N GLU A 223 -15.27 -14.30 26.58
CA GLU A 223 -15.08 -15.68 26.11
C GLU A 223 -15.94 -15.97 24.88
N ALA A 224 -15.39 -16.69 23.90
CA ALA A 224 -16.11 -17.04 22.67
C ALA A 224 -17.38 -17.87 22.88
N ALA A 225 -17.52 -18.53 24.03
CA ALA A 225 -18.71 -19.28 24.41
C ALA A 225 -19.89 -18.38 24.81
N HIS A 226 -19.62 -17.12 25.19
CA HIS A 226 -20.62 -16.20 25.72
C HIS A 226 -20.36 -14.77 25.21
N LEU A 227 -20.80 -14.48 24.00
CA LEU A 227 -20.74 -13.11 23.48
C LEU A 227 -21.70 -12.20 24.28
N PRO A 228 -21.29 -10.95 24.57
CA PRO A 228 -22.09 -10.02 25.36
C PRO A 228 -23.21 -9.40 24.51
N VAL A 229 -24.30 -10.15 24.31
CA VAL A 229 -25.47 -9.70 23.54
C VAL A 229 -26.05 -8.42 24.15
N ARG A 230 -26.43 -7.47 23.29
CA ARG A 230 -26.91 -6.11 23.60
C ARG A 230 -25.86 -5.16 24.19
N GLN A 231 -24.58 -5.54 24.28
CA GLN A 231 -23.52 -4.61 24.65
C GLN A 231 -22.90 -3.97 23.41
N VAL A 232 -22.58 -2.68 23.53
CA VAL A 232 -21.81 -1.92 22.54
C VAL A 232 -20.35 -1.97 22.96
N SER A 233 -19.45 -2.18 22.00
CA SER A 233 -18.00 -2.17 22.25
C SER A 233 -17.51 -0.76 22.58
N GLY A 234 -16.28 -0.67 23.10
CA GLY A 234 -15.53 0.59 23.04
C GLY A 234 -15.27 1.04 21.60
N LEU A 235 -14.81 2.28 21.44
CA LEU A 235 -14.35 2.78 20.14
C LEU A 235 -13.12 2.01 19.69
N GLN A 236 -13.17 1.51 18.47
CA GLN A 236 -12.10 0.83 17.76
C GLN A 236 -11.66 1.64 16.54
N GLU A 237 -10.53 1.27 15.97
CA GLU A 237 -9.88 2.03 14.92
C GLU A 237 -9.15 1.10 13.95
N ASP A 238 -9.30 1.37 12.67
CA ASP A 238 -8.46 0.80 11.61
C ASP A 238 -7.85 1.92 10.76
N SER A 239 -7.16 1.58 9.68
CA SER A 239 -6.47 2.57 8.85
C SER A 239 -7.40 3.62 8.22
N GLY A 240 -8.68 3.29 8.01
CA GLY A 240 -9.64 4.10 7.26
C GLY A 240 -10.78 4.69 8.10
N ARG A 241 -10.95 4.29 9.36
CA ARG A 241 -12.10 4.73 10.18
C ARG A 241 -11.92 4.52 11.68
N PHE A 242 -12.85 5.11 12.41
CA PHE A 242 -13.23 4.66 13.74
C PHE A 242 -14.53 3.86 13.68
N TYR A 243 -14.73 2.89 14.56
CA TYR A 243 -15.97 2.13 14.61
C TYR A 243 -16.29 1.59 16.00
N ALA A 244 -17.55 1.28 16.22
CA ALA A 244 -18.01 0.49 17.36
C ALA A 244 -19.03 -0.53 16.86
N LEU A 245 -19.19 -1.61 17.59
CA LEU A 245 -20.14 -2.65 17.24
C LEU A 245 -20.97 -3.09 18.42
N ALA A 246 -22.09 -3.74 18.13
CA ALA A 246 -22.91 -4.41 19.12
C ALA A 246 -23.29 -5.81 18.65
N ILE A 247 -23.22 -6.77 19.57
CA ILE A 247 -23.77 -8.10 19.34
C ILE A 247 -25.29 -8.02 19.50
N LEU A 248 -26.03 -8.14 18.40
CA LEU A 248 -27.50 -8.02 18.37
C LEU A 248 -28.19 -9.36 18.62
N GLU A 249 -27.56 -10.45 18.17
CA GLU A 249 -28.04 -11.83 18.33
C GLU A 249 -26.86 -12.78 18.33
N ASP A 250 -26.81 -13.72 19.27
CA ASP A 250 -25.90 -14.87 19.23
C ASP A 250 -26.66 -16.13 19.64
N ASN A 251 -26.75 -17.09 18.71
CA ASN A 251 -27.29 -18.43 18.94
C ASN A 251 -26.45 -19.45 18.16
N PRO A 252 -26.56 -20.77 18.39
CA PRO A 252 -25.65 -21.75 17.80
C PRO A 252 -25.50 -21.67 16.27
N THR A 253 -26.55 -21.29 15.56
CA THR A 253 -26.59 -21.26 14.08
C THR A 253 -26.54 -19.88 13.48
N ARG A 254 -26.64 -18.81 14.27
CA ARG A 254 -26.72 -17.44 13.76
C ARG A 254 -26.04 -16.45 14.70
N LEU A 255 -25.40 -15.48 14.08
CA LEU A 255 -24.81 -14.32 14.73
C LEU A 255 -25.22 -13.07 13.98
N ARG A 256 -25.68 -12.03 14.68
CA ARG A 256 -26.01 -10.74 14.09
C ARG A 256 -25.30 -9.63 14.83
N VAL A 257 -24.62 -8.77 14.08
CA VAL A 257 -23.81 -7.67 14.59
C VAL A 257 -24.24 -6.38 13.91
N GLY A 258 -24.39 -5.33 14.70
CA GLY A 258 -24.55 -3.96 14.20
C GLY A 258 -23.23 -3.23 14.34
N VAL A 259 -22.81 -2.51 13.31
CA VAL A 259 -21.58 -1.72 13.30
C VAL A 259 -21.93 -0.29 12.92
N VAL A 260 -21.46 0.67 13.71
CA VAL A 260 -21.42 2.08 13.34
C VAL A 260 -19.97 2.46 13.03
N SER A 261 -19.76 3.26 11.98
CA SER A 261 -18.42 3.70 11.58
C SER A 261 -18.36 5.17 11.18
N TRP A 262 -17.27 5.82 11.54
CA TRP A 262 -16.92 7.18 11.17
C TRP A 262 -15.67 7.15 10.32
N ASP A 263 -15.82 7.46 9.04
CA ASP A 263 -14.72 7.41 8.07
C ASP A 263 -13.69 8.51 8.39
N LYS A 264 -12.41 8.15 8.27
CA LYS A 264 -11.29 9.10 8.30
C LYS A 264 -11.16 9.78 6.94
N GLU A 265 -10.53 10.96 6.92
CA GLU A 265 -10.16 11.60 5.66
C GLU A 265 -9.14 10.73 4.91
N PRO A 266 -9.35 10.37 3.63
CA PRO A 266 -8.38 9.60 2.85
C PRO A 266 -7.04 10.33 2.73
N LEU A 267 -5.93 9.59 2.86
CA LEU A 267 -4.57 10.15 2.76
C LEU A 267 -4.37 10.97 1.48
N GLU A 268 -4.82 10.47 0.33
CA GLU A 268 -4.62 11.17 -0.94
C GLU A 268 -5.43 12.47 -1.02
N SER A 269 -6.60 12.49 -0.38
CA SER A 269 -7.46 13.68 -0.34
C SER A 269 -6.84 14.75 0.56
N TRP A 270 -6.37 14.36 1.75
CA TRP A 270 -5.62 15.24 2.63
C TRP A 270 -4.33 15.74 1.98
N TRP A 271 -3.54 14.85 1.39
CA TRP A 271 -2.27 15.20 0.75
C TRP A 271 -2.44 16.20 -0.39
N ALA A 272 -3.47 16.02 -1.23
CA ALA A 272 -3.79 16.96 -2.30
C ALA A 272 -4.02 18.39 -1.78
N ASN A 273 -4.57 18.52 -0.57
CA ASN A 273 -4.85 19.80 0.07
C ASN A 273 -3.59 20.43 0.69
N VAL A 274 -2.68 19.65 1.28
CA VAL A 274 -1.56 20.20 2.08
C VAL A 274 -0.20 20.20 1.37
N ARG A 275 0.00 19.39 0.32
CA ARG A 275 1.32 19.17 -0.31
C ARG A 275 2.08 20.43 -0.70
N HIS A 276 1.37 21.50 -1.05
CA HIS A 276 1.96 22.77 -1.49
C HIS A 276 2.71 23.51 -0.37
N GLN A 277 2.47 23.13 0.90
CA GLN A 277 3.12 23.69 2.08
C GLN A 277 4.55 23.14 2.27
N PHE A 278 4.84 21.97 1.71
CA PHE A 278 6.13 21.30 1.86
C PHE A 278 7.02 21.53 0.65
N ALA A 279 8.32 21.73 0.86
CA ALA A 279 9.28 21.90 -0.22
C ALA A 279 9.43 20.60 -1.04
N ALA A 280 9.61 20.72 -2.35
CA ALA A 280 9.95 19.61 -3.25
C ALA A 280 11.46 19.48 -3.48
N ASP A 281 12.30 20.15 -2.68
CA ASP A 281 13.74 20.16 -2.90
C ASP A 281 14.49 19.08 -2.12
N VAL A 282 15.63 18.68 -2.67
CA VAL A 282 16.41 17.55 -2.15
C VAL A 282 17.26 17.97 -0.94
N ALA A 283 17.57 19.25 -0.83
CA ALA A 283 18.43 19.81 0.22
C ALA A 283 17.81 19.69 1.61
N THR A 284 16.47 19.77 1.72
CA THR A 284 15.74 19.56 2.97
C THR A 284 15.49 18.07 3.28
N SER A 285 15.55 17.19 2.29
CA SER A 285 15.25 15.76 2.41
C SER A 285 16.43 14.85 2.81
N VAL A 286 17.65 15.40 2.89
CA VAL A 286 18.89 14.66 3.18
C VAL A 286 19.56 15.26 4.41
N ALA A 287 19.69 14.46 5.49
CA ALA A 287 20.55 14.82 6.60
C ALA A 287 21.97 15.06 6.08
N SER A 288 22.67 16.10 6.56
CA SER A 288 24.00 16.55 6.11
C SER A 288 25.15 15.57 6.45
N GLU A 289 24.90 14.26 6.38
CA GLU A 289 25.84 13.21 6.69
C GLU A 289 26.45 12.65 5.40
N THR A 290 27.78 12.53 5.38
CA THR A 290 28.46 11.74 4.36
C THR A 290 28.13 10.27 4.59
N PHE A 291 27.34 9.68 3.69
CA PHE A 291 26.96 8.28 3.75
C PHE A 291 27.38 7.55 2.47
N THR A 292 27.98 6.38 2.62
CA THR A 292 28.33 5.52 1.50
C THR A 292 27.38 4.34 1.46
N TYR A 293 26.53 4.31 0.44
CA TYR A 293 25.65 3.17 0.19
C TYR A 293 26.45 1.96 -0.29
N THR A 294 25.96 0.78 0.08
CA THR A 294 26.46 -0.50 -0.42
C THR A 294 25.31 -1.29 -1.02
N LEU A 295 25.58 -2.00 -2.12
CA LEU A 295 24.61 -2.90 -2.72
C LEU A 295 24.80 -4.31 -2.13
N PRO A 296 23.85 -4.83 -1.34
CA PRO A 296 23.92 -6.17 -0.80
C PRO A 296 23.67 -7.22 -1.88
N THR A 297 24.10 -8.46 -1.63
CA THR A 297 23.72 -9.61 -2.45
C THR A 297 22.25 -9.94 -2.23
N LEU A 298 21.54 -10.25 -3.32
CA LEU A 298 20.15 -10.73 -3.25
C LEU A 298 20.09 -12.12 -2.64
N ALA A 299 19.22 -12.29 -1.64
CA ALA A 299 18.87 -13.62 -1.15
C ALA A 299 18.13 -14.39 -2.26
N PRO A 300 18.32 -15.72 -2.36
CA PRO A 300 17.49 -16.52 -3.25
C PRO A 300 16.04 -16.44 -2.81
N ALA A 301 15.12 -16.60 -3.76
CA ALA A 301 13.71 -16.74 -3.43
C ALA A 301 13.51 -17.92 -2.47
N ASN A 302 12.49 -17.82 -1.63
CA ASN A 302 12.03 -18.95 -0.82
C ASN A 302 11.86 -20.19 -1.72
N GLY A 303 12.31 -21.34 -1.23
CA GLY A 303 12.21 -22.59 -1.98
C GLY A 303 10.75 -22.91 -2.33
N PRO A 304 10.51 -23.67 -3.41
CA PRO A 304 9.16 -24.15 -3.72
C PRO A 304 8.57 -24.88 -2.50
N GLU A 305 7.28 -24.65 -2.23
CA GLU A 305 6.53 -25.26 -1.12
C GLU A 305 6.89 -24.78 0.31
N SER A 306 7.48 -23.60 0.47
CA SER A 306 7.67 -22.97 1.78
C SER A 306 6.79 -21.73 1.97
N TRP A 307 6.22 -21.59 3.16
CA TRP A 307 5.35 -20.45 3.52
C TRP A 307 6.04 -19.58 4.56
N THR A 308 6.21 -18.30 4.24
CA THR A 308 6.68 -17.29 5.19
C THR A 308 5.66 -16.16 5.26
N PRO A 309 5.35 -15.64 6.46
CA PRO A 309 4.49 -14.47 6.58
C PRO A 309 5.13 -13.24 5.91
N THR A 310 4.35 -12.51 5.11
CA THR A 310 4.74 -11.18 4.61
C THR A 310 4.23 -10.09 5.57
N GLN A 311 4.48 -8.81 5.25
CA GLN A 311 3.99 -7.70 6.06
C GLN A 311 2.45 -7.71 6.15
N ALA A 312 1.90 -7.42 7.33
CA ALA A 312 0.45 -7.45 7.61
C ALA A 312 -0.27 -6.20 7.11
N LEU A 313 -0.34 -6.02 5.79
CA LEU A 313 -1.18 -5.05 5.11
C LEU A 313 -1.80 -5.71 3.86
N PRO A 314 -2.99 -5.28 3.41
CA PRO A 314 -3.90 -4.33 4.06
C PRO A 314 -4.58 -4.94 5.31
N ASP A 315 -5.50 -4.20 5.95
CA ASP A 315 -6.22 -4.66 7.15
C ASP A 315 -6.88 -6.05 6.94
N PRO A 316 -6.94 -6.91 8.00
CA PRO A 316 -7.49 -8.27 7.90
C PRO A 316 -8.89 -8.31 7.29
N ARG A 317 -9.04 -9.14 6.25
CA ARG A 317 -10.25 -9.17 5.42
C ARG A 317 -10.54 -10.54 4.85
N TYR A 318 -11.81 -10.81 4.63
CA TYR A 318 -12.36 -12.02 4.03
C TYR A 318 -13.09 -11.68 2.75
N GLU A 319 -13.27 -12.66 1.85
CA GLU A 319 -14.06 -12.46 0.62
C GLU A 319 -13.57 -11.27 -0.23
N HIS A 320 -12.29 -10.92 -0.11
CA HIS A 320 -11.67 -9.89 -0.92
C HIS A 320 -11.46 -10.43 -2.33
N ALA A 321 -11.46 -9.52 -3.29
CA ALA A 321 -11.02 -9.84 -4.64
C ALA A 321 -9.50 -9.70 -4.74
N SER A 322 -8.89 -10.48 -5.61
CA SER A 322 -7.49 -10.30 -5.95
C SER A 322 -7.23 -10.45 -7.44
N ALA A 323 -6.21 -9.75 -7.94
CA ALA A 323 -5.76 -9.83 -9.32
C ALA A 323 -4.23 -9.73 -9.39
N TRP A 324 -3.62 -10.58 -10.21
CA TRP A 324 -2.21 -10.49 -10.55
C TRP A 324 -2.02 -9.68 -11.82
N THR A 325 -1.24 -8.60 -11.74
CA THR A 325 -0.99 -7.72 -12.89
C THR A 325 0.15 -8.19 -13.79
N GLY A 326 0.93 -9.18 -13.34
CA GLY A 326 2.23 -9.55 -13.93
C GLY A 326 3.42 -9.05 -13.13
N SER A 327 3.26 -7.94 -12.40
CA SER A 327 4.31 -7.34 -11.57
C SER A 327 3.91 -7.15 -10.11
N GLU A 328 2.62 -6.96 -9.86
CA GLU A 328 2.04 -6.67 -8.54
C GLU A 328 0.75 -7.47 -8.33
N MET A 329 0.50 -7.89 -7.09
CA MET A 329 -0.78 -8.46 -6.69
C MET A 329 -1.64 -7.35 -6.10
N ILE A 330 -2.84 -7.16 -6.64
CA ILE A 330 -3.82 -6.20 -6.12
C ILE A 330 -4.84 -6.96 -5.30
N VAL A 331 -5.12 -6.50 -4.09
CA VAL A 331 -6.19 -6.98 -3.21
C VAL A 331 -7.20 -5.86 -3.02
N TRP A 332 -8.48 -6.13 -3.25
CA TRP A 332 -9.53 -5.11 -3.19
C TRP A 332 -10.74 -5.56 -2.38
N GLY A 333 -11.27 -4.65 -1.56
CA GLY A 333 -12.53 -4.81 -0.85
C GLY A 333 -12.51 -5.98 0.12
N GLY A 334 -13.58 -6.78 0.11
CA GLY A 334 -13.84 -7.82 1.09
C GLY A 334 -14.56 -7.29 2.33
N MET A 335 -14.68 -8.12 3.34
CA MET A 335 -15.31 -7.77 4.62
C MET A 335 -14.39 -8.00 5.80
N SER A 336 -14.51 -7.15 6.80
CA SER A 336 -13.94 -7.38 8.13
C SER A 336 -14.68 -8.50 8.85
N VAL A 337 -14.09 -9.04 9.92
CA VAL A 337 -14.78 -10.00 10.81
C VAL A 337 -16.10 -9.46 11.36
N VAL A 338 -16.20 -8.16 11.58
CA VAL A 338 -17.42 -7.51 12.10
C VAL A 338 -18.44 -7.20 11.00
N GLY A 339 -18.21 -7.66 9.76
CA GLY A 339 -19.21 -7.65 8.69
C GLY A 339 -19.30 -6.36 7.88
N ARG A 340 -18.48 -5.35 8.20
CA ARG A 340 -18.34 -4.17 7.32
C ARG A 340 -17.51 -4.53 6.08
N TYR A 341 -18.01 -4.08 4.93
CA TYR A 341 -17.32 -4.15 3.66
C TYR A 341 -16.25 -3.05 3.53
N PHE A 342 -15.05 -3.43 3.11
CA PHE A 342 -13.97 -2.50 2.82
C PHE A 342 -14.19 -1.81 1.46
N ARG A 343 -13.81 -0.53 1.41
CA ARG A 343 -13.77 0.31 0.20
C ARG A 343 -12.34 0.60 -0.23
N ASP A 344 -11.39 -0.14 0.32
CA ASP A 344 -9.96 0.04 0.15
C ASP A 344 -9.32 -1.28 -0.27
N GLY A 345 -8.01 -1.23 -0.47
CA GLY A 345 -7.21 -2.37 -0.87
C GLY A 345 -5.72 -2.12 -0.71
N GLY A 346 -4.93 -3.07 -1.16
CA GLY A 346 -3.48 -2.98 -1.16
C GLY A 346 -2.88 -3.56 -2.44
N ARG A 347 -1.74 -3.03 -2.85
CA ARG A 347 -0.87 -3.59 -3.89
C ARG A 347 0.36 -4.18 -3.25
N TYR A 348 0.64 -5.44 -3.53
CA TYR A 348 1.86 -6.12 -3.12
C TYR A 348 2.81 -6.20 -4.29
N ASP A 349 4.00 -5.62 -4.11
CA ASP A 349 5.14 -5.78 -5.01
C ASP A 349 6.07 -6.87 -4.44
N PRO A 350 6.11 -8.07 -5.04
CA PRO A 350 7.01 -9.14 -4.60
C PRO A 350 8.49 -8.88 -4.93
N ALA A 351 8.81 -7.99 -5.87
CA ALA A 351 10.20 -7.65 -6.18
C ALA A 351 10.83 -6.89 -5.00
N THR A 352 10.10 -5.95 -4.41
CA THR A 352 10.56 -5.22 -3.23
C THR A 352 10.03 -5.78 -1.91
N ASP A 353 9.15 -6.79 -1.94
CA ASP A 353 8.43 -7.30 -0.77
C ASP A 353 7.74 -6.17 0.01
N THR A 354 6.96 -5.36 -0.68
CA THR A 354 6.32 -4.17 -0.11
C THR A 354 4.84 -4.15 -0.40
N TRP A 355 4.04 -3.83 0.61
CA TRP A 355 2.63 -3.47 0.45
C TRP A 355 2.49 -1.96 0.38
N THR A 356 1.73 -1.49 -0.61
CA THR A 356 1.27 -0.10 -0.71
C THR A 356 -0.24 -0.08 -0.63
N LEU A 357 -0.81 0.68 0.31
CA LEU A 357 -2.26 0.89 0.36
C LEU A 357 -2.73 1.59 -0.91
N MET A 358 -3.88 1.18 -1.42
CA MET A 358 -4.49 1.81 -2.59
C MET A 358 -5.21 3.07 -2.17
N SER A 359 -5.27 4.06 -3.05
CA SER A 359 -6.23 5.13 -2.84
C SER A 359 -7.65 4.56 -2.81
N PHE A 360 -8.46 5.05 -1.89
CA PHE A 360 -9.90 4.81 -1.87
C PHE A 360 -10.71 6.07 -2.22
N SER A 361 -10.03 7.16 -2.59
CA SER A 361 -10.69 8.35 -3.11
C SER A 361 -11.31 8.06 -4.47
N GLY A 362 -12.61 8.33 -4.60
CA GLY A 362 -13.37 8.01 -5.82
C GLY A 362 -13.62 6.52 -6.06
N ALA A 363 -13.24 5.65 -5.12
CA ALA A 363 -13.50 4.22 -5.21
C ALA A 363 -14.99 3.89 -5.17
N PRO A 364 -15.43 2.81 -5.84
CA PRO A 364 -16.82 2.38 -5.79
C PRO A 364 -17.26 2.08 -4.35
N ALA A 365 -18.57 2.12 -4.12
CA ALA A 365 -19.11 1.76 -2.83
C ALA A 365 -18.80 0.28 -2.48
N ALA A 366 -18.66 0.02 -1.19
CA ALA A 366 -18.32 -1.29 -0.67
C ALA A 366 -19.43 -2.29 -1.02
N GLY A 367 -19.05 -3.48 -1.47
CA GLY A 367 -20.00 -4.54 -1.83
C GLY A 367 -19.55 -5.90 -1.35
N ILE A 368 -20.53 -6.81 -1.23
CA ILE A 368 -20.30 -8.23 -1.00
C ILE A 368 -19.64 -8.83 -2.24
N ASN A 369 -18.66 -9.71 -2.05
CA ASN A 369 -18.02 -10.51 -3.10
C ASN A 369 -17.69 -9.67 -4.35
N PRO A 370 -16.83 -8.64 -4.21
CA PRO A 370 -16.43 -7.85 -5.36
C PRO A 370 -15.82 -8.78 -6.41
N ALA A 371 -16.21 -8.60 -7.67
CA ALA A 371 -15.57 -9.24 -8.79
C ALA A 371 -14.60 -8.25 -9.43
N VAL A 372 -13.43 -8.77 -9.81
CA VAL A 372 -12.37 -7.97 -10.40
C VAL A 372 -11.79 -8.64 -11.64
N VAL A 373 -11.39 -7.82 -12.61
CA VAL A 373 -10.70 -8.27 -13.82
C VAL A 373 -9.56 -7.32 -14.15
N TRP A 374 -8.39 -7.90 -14.43
CA TRP A 374 -7.24 -7.16 -14.93
C TRP A 374 -7.30 -7.03 -16.45
N THR A 375 -7.24 -5.80 -16.97
CA THR A 375 -7.33 -5.50 -18.41
C THR A 375 -5.96 -5.42 -19.10
N GLY A 376 -4.87 -5.54 -18.34
CA GLY A 376 -3.53 -5.20 -18.79
C GLY A 376 -3.07 -3.79 -18.42
N THR A 377 -4.00 -2.88 -18.11
CA THR A 377 -3.69 -1.48 -17.74
C THR A 377 -4.43 -1.01 -16.50
N GLU A 378 -5.69 -1.45 -16.35
CA GLU A 378 -6.57 -1.09 -15.25
C GLU A 378 -7.18 -2.36 -14.62
N LEU A 379 -7.40 -2.30 -13.31
CA LEU A 379 -8.26 -3.23 -12.60
C LEU A 379 -9.70 -2.73 -12.67
N LEU A 380 -10.58 -3.50 -13.28
CA LEU A 380 -12.00 -3.22 -13.24
C LEU A 380 -12.61 -3.91 -12.02
N VAL A 381 -13.51 -3.22 -11.33
CA VAL A 381 -14.18 -3.70 -10.13
C VAL A 381 -15.67 -3.45 -10.22
N TRP A 382 -16.48 -4.45 -9.85
CA TRP A 382 -17.92 -4.33 -9.68
C TRP A 382 -18.41 -5.16 -8.50
N GLY A 383 -19.48 -4.68 -7.87
CA GLY A 383 -20.21 -5.37 -6.80
C GLY A 383 -21.69 -5.49 -7.15
N THR A 384 -22.47 -6.12 -6.27
CA THR A 384 -23.88 -6.46 -6.52
C THR A 384 -24.78 -5.25 -6.79
N ASP A 385 -24.48 -4.08 -6.23
CA ASP A 385 -25.42 -2.94 -6.20
C ASP A 385 -24.78 -1.57 -6.48
N THR A 386 -23.62 -1.50 -7.13
CA THR A 386 -22.87 -0.25 -7.27
C THR A 386 -22.40 0.00 -8.70
N ILE A 387 -22.34 1.27 -9.10
CA ILE A 387 -21.57 1.68 -10.27
C ILE A 387 -20.12 1.30 -9.96
N GLY A 388 -19.60 0.30 -10.66
CA GLY A 388 -18.25 -0.18 -10.44
C GLY A 388 -17.19 0.87 -10.81
N GLY A 389 -15.93 0.55 -10.55
CA GLY A 389 -14.80 1.44 -10.73
C GLY A 389 -13.69 0.82 -11.56
N ARG A 390 -12.86 1.67 -12.16
CA ARG A 390 -11.62 1.30 -12.83
C ARG A 390 -10.47 1.89 -12.05
N TYR A 391 -9.53 1.06 -11.67
CA TYR A 391 -8.36 1.45 -10.91
C TYR A 391 -7.12 1.35 -11.78
N ASN A 392 -6.37 2.45 -11.89
CA ASN A 392 -5.09 2.49 -12.56
C ASN A 392 -3.96 2.38 -11.53
N PRO A 393 -3.21 1.26 -11.48
CA PRO A 393 -2.13 1.06 -10.50
C PRO A 393 -0.88 1.89 -10.78
N VAL A 394 -0.72 2.51 -11.96
CA VAL A 394 0.43 3.40 -12.22
C VAL A 394 0.21 4.78 -11.59
N THR A 395 -1.02 5.29 -11.71
CA THR A 395 -1.37 6.61 -11.19
C THR A 395 -2.03 6.57 -9.81
N ASP A 396 -2.30 5.37 -9.30
CA ASP A 396 -3.02 5.10 -8.05
C ASP A 396 -4.33 5.86 -7.95
N SER A 397 -5.17 5.71 -8.97
CA SER A 397 -6.40 6.49 -9.09
C SER A 397 -7.59 5.66 -9.55
N TRP A 398 -8.76 6.04 -9.04
CA TRP A 398 -10.04 5.48 -9.43
C TRP A 398 -10.75 6.38 -10.43
N THR A 399 -11.35 5.78 -11.45
CA THR A 399 -12.35 6.42 -12.29
C THR A 399 -13.66 5.62 -12.24
N PRO A 400 -14.82 6.28 -12.10
CA PRO A 400 -16.10 5.58 -12.15
C PRO A 400 -16.32 4.97 -13.53
N MET A 401 -16.95 3.80 -13.58
CA MET A 401 -17.50 3.26 -14.83
C MET A 401 -18.79 4.00 -15.19
N THR A 402 -19.17 3.96 -16.46
CA THR A 402 -20.44 4.55 -16.89
C THR A 402 -21.63 3.70 -16.40
N ALA A 403 -22.69 4.36 -15.95
CA ALA A 403 -23.97 3.73 -15.65
C ALA A 403 -24.90 3.64 -16.89
N THR A 404 -24.47 4.18 -18.04
CA THR A 404 -25.26 4.15 -19.27
C THR A 404 -25.51 2.71 -19.70
N ASN A 405 -26.79 2.31 -19.77
CA ASN A 405 -27.23 0.95 -20.09
C ASN A 405 -26.70 -0.14 -19.14
N ALA A 406 -26.35 0.23 -17.89
CA ALA A 406 -25.96 -0.76 -16.90
C ALA A 406 -27.10 -1.76 -16.64
N PRO A 407 -26.81 -3.07 -16.47
CA PRO A 407 -27.82 -4.04 -16.07
C PRO A 407 -28.47 -3.63 -14.75
N GLY A 408 -29.79 -3.87 -14.61
CA GLY A 408 -30.47 -3.68 -13.33
C GLY A 408 -29.95 -4.65 -12.24
N PRO A 409 -30.20 -4.36 -10.96
CA PRO A 409 -29.88 -5.27 -9.85
C PRO A 409 -30.46 -6.66 -10.10
N ARG A 410 -29.72 -7.73 -9.75
CA ARG A 410 -30.11 -9.12 -9.98
C ARG A 410 -30.77 -9.77 -8.77
#